data_AF-A0A744BZU3-F1
#
_entry.id   AF-A0A744BZU3-F1
#
_cell.length_a   1.000
_cell.length_b   1.000
_cell.length_c   1.000
_cell.angle_alpha   90.00
_cell.angle_beta   90.00
_cell.angle_gamma   90.00
#
_symmetry.space_group_name_H-M   'P 1'
#
loop_
_entity.id
_entity.type
_entity.pdbx_description
1 polymer ?
#
loop_
_entity_poly.entity_id
_entity_poly.type
_entity_poly.pdbx_seq_one_letter_code
_entity_poly.pdbx_strand_id
1 'polypeptide(L)'
;MKKLIPLLISFSVVGCVPYEQQTNLADGLLISGYTNERILNIINSNRTIKATRIDYTGGIIYGSDDFTERPAIATLSDGSYSRGFLQSTGRWSNSDIHITFVTEDERKAQKEKEEREQQKRIDDIKREAEEESNKRAKEFNTASIKRYPYEAELFCYNSRNFDLYMSSDCNFSITGTTGPSNLFDTQAPSTRIMLEKNYKLKVMMYTANPTINMRVNIISRSSGKVITSKDGNYFNSIFIAN
;
A
#
# COMPACT_ATOMS: atom_id res chain seq x y z
N MET A 1 23.14 63.37 -64.91
CA MET A 1 21.87 62.62 -64.73
C MET A 1 22.18 61.25 -64.15
N LYS A 2 22.05 61.06 -62.83
CA LYS A 2 22.29 59.77 -62.15
C LYS A 2 20.96 59.03 -62.02
N LYS A 3 20.86 57.83 -62.61
CA LYS A 3 19.68 56.95 -62.52
C LYS A 3 19.69 56.24 -61.17
N LEU A 4 18.65 56.46 -60.36
CA LEU A 4 18.38 55.71 -59.13
C LEU A 4 17.69 54.39 -59.50
N ILE A 5 18.28 53.28 -59.09
CA ILE A 5 17.68 51.94 -59.18
C ILE A 5 16.86 51.74 -57.91
N PRO A 6 15.55 51.43 -57.98
CA PRO A 6 14.78 51.12 -56.79
C PRO A 6 15.15 49.70 -56.33
N LEU A 7 15.69 49.61 -55.11
CA LEU A 7 15.93 48.35 -54.42
C LEU A 7 14.57 47.78 -54.00
N LEU A 8 14.11 46.70 -54.65
CA LEU A 8 12.97 45.93 -54.18
C LEU A 8 13.36 45.23 -52.88
N ILE A 9 12.92 45.76 -51.75
CA ILE A 9 12.97 45.07 -50.46
C ILE A 9 11.75 44.15 -50.41
N SER A 10 11.98 42.86 -50.70
CA SER A 10 11.00 41.80 -50.45
C SER A 10 10.88 41.61 -48.93
N PHE A 11 9.78 42.06 -48.34
CA PHE A 11 9.40 41.69 -46.99
C PHE A 11 8.96 40.22 -46.99
N SER A 12 9.86 39.32 -46.59
CA SER A 12 9.49 37.98 -46.18
C SER A 12 8.69 38.10 -44.88
N VAL A 13 7.37 37.87 -44.95
CA VAL A 13 6.54 37.73 -43.76
C VAL A 13 6.95 36.44 -43.07
N VAL A 14 7.95 36.52 -42.19
CA VAL A 14 8.24 35.47 -41.23
C VAL A 14 7.07 35.48 -40.26
N GLY A 15 6.09 34.59 -40.51
CA GLY A 15 4.95 34.41 -39.63
C GLY A 15 5.47 34.05 -38.25
N CYS A 16 5.28 34.96 -37.29
CA CYS A 16 5.37 34.62 -35.87
C CYS A 16 4.31 33.56 -35.59
N VAL A 17 4.73 32.31 -35.49
CA VAL A 17 3.89 31.26 -34.91
C VAL A 17 3.67 31.63 -33.45
N PRO A 18 2.43 31.81 -32.98
CA PRO A 18 2.18 32.19 -31.59
C PRO A 18 2.78 31.14 -30.65
N TYR A 19 3.42 31.63 -29.58
CA TYR A 19 4.16 30.85 -28.58
C TYR A 19 3.33 29.71 -27.95
N GLU A 20 1.99 29.77 -28.04
CA GLU A 20 1.06 28.73 -27.59
C GLU A 20 1.16 27.40 -28.38
N GLN A 21 1.82 27.36 -29.54
CA GLN A 21 2.12 26.10 -30.25
C GLN A 21 3.40 25.38 -29.76
N GLN A 22 4.17 25.95 -28.81
CA GLN A 22 5.51 25.44 -28.48
C GLN A 22 5.57 24.33 -27.42
N THR A 23 4.53 24.13 -26.60
CA THR A 23 4.60 23.06 -25.58
C THR A 23 4.06 21.76 -26.17
N ASN A 24 4.92 20.76 -26.35
CA ASN A 24 4.47 19.42 -26.71
C ASN A 24 3.63 18.86 -25.56
N LEU A 25 2.41 18.39 -25.85
CA LEU A 25 1.54 17.71 -24.90
C LEU A 25 2.29 16.54 -24.26
N ALA A 26 3.13 15.85 -25.03
CA ALA A 26 3.93 14.75 -24.54
C ALA A 26 4.86 15.15 -23.37
N ASP A 27 5.48 16.33 -23.44
CA ASP A 27 6.37 16.83 -22.38
C ASP A 27 5.58 17.11 -21.10
N GLY A 28 4.36 17.62 -21.23
CA GLY A 28 3.46 17.85 -20.10
C GLY A 28 2.88 16.59 -19.47
N LEU A 29 3.06 15.42 -20.09
CA LEU A 29 2.69 14.10 -19.56
C LEU A 29 3.91 13.26 -19.18
N LEU A 30 5.13 13.77 -19.42
CA LEU A 30 6.39 13.03 -19.27
C LEU A 30 6.42 11.75 -20.12
N ILE A 31 5.95 11.83 -21.36
CA ILE A 31 5.99 10.75 -22.34
C ILE A 31 6.83 11.18 -23.54
N SER A 32 7.62 10.26 -24.10
CA SER A 32 8.53 10.56 -25.23
C SER A 32 8.03 9.90 -26.51
N GLY A 33 8.35 10.49 -27.67
CA GLY A 33 7.98 9.92 -28.98
C GLY A 33 6.52 10.12 -29.41
N TYR A 34 5.78 11.01 -28.73
CA TYR A 34 4.42 11.42 -29.11
C TYR A 34 4.40 12.88 -29.56
N THR A 35 3.75 13.13 -30.69
CA THR A 35 3.44 14.47 -31.18
C THR A 35 2.06 14.90 -30.69
N ASN A 36 1.79 16.22 -30.67
CA ASN A 36 0.46 16.74 -30.36
C ASN A 36 -0.62 16.13 -31.25
N GLU A 37 -0.35 15.98 -32.55
CA GLU A 37 -1.27 15.34 -33.49
C GLU A 37 -1.55 13.87 -33.13
N ARG A 38 -0.52 13.11 -32.77
CA ARG A 38 -0.68 11.71 -32.33
C ARG A 38 -1.52 11.62 -31.06
N ILE A 39 -1.28 12.50 -30.09
CA ILE A 39 -2.04 12.57 -28.83
C ILE A 39 -3.50 12.94 -29.09
N LEU A 40 -3.74 13.95 -29.91
CA LEU A 40 -5.09 14.35 -30.31
C LEU A 40 -5.81 13.21 -31.03
N ASN A 41 -5.15 12.48 -31.93
CA ASN A 41 -5.72 11.33 -32.63
C ASN A 41 -6.11 10.21 -31.66
N ILE A 42 -5.27 9.91 -30.66
CA ILE A 42 -5.58 8.92 -29.61
C ILE A 42 -6.84 9.34 -28.82
N ILE A 43 -6.88 10.59 -28.34
CA ILE A 43 -8.03 11.11 -27.57
C ILE A 43 -9.30 11.14 -28.41
N ASN A 44 -9.17 11.49 -29.69
CA ASN A 44 -10.29 11.65 -30.60
C ASN A 44 -10.84 10.33 -31.14
N SER A 45 -10.13 9.21 -31.00
CA SER A 45 -10.55 7.90 -31.51
C SER A 45 -11.99 7.53 -31.14
N ASN A 46 -12.42 7.86 -29.92
CA ASN A 46 -13.73 7.48 -29.37
C ASN A 46 -14.66 8.67 -29.08
N ARG A 47 -14.33 9.88 -29.53
CA ARG A 47 -15.12 11.09 -29.27
C ARG A 47 -16.07 11.44 -30.42
N THR A 48 -17.30 11.81 -30.09
CA THR A 48 -18.28 12.34 -31.06
C THR A 48 -17.90 13.74 -31.52
N ILE A 49 -17.56 14.64 -30.59
CA ILE A 49 -17.05 15.99 -30.87
C ILE A 49 -15.54 15.98 -30.67
N LYS A 50 -14.79 16.29 -31.73
CA LYS A 50 -13.32 16.14 -31.73
C LYS A 50 -12.66 17.32 -31.03
N ALA A 51 -11.64 17.05 -30.22
CA ALA A 51 -10.74 18.08 -29.72
C ALA A 51 -9.80 18.54 -30.83
N THR A 52 -9.76 19.84 -31.09
CA THR A 52 -8.89 20.49 -32.09
C THR A 52 -7.61 21.03 -31.45
N ARG A 53 -7.67 21.38 -30.17
CA ARG A 53 -6.54 21.87 -29.38
C ARG A 53 -6.71 21.47 -27.91
N ILE A 54 -5.61 21.22 -27.22
CA ILE A 54 -5.59 21.01 -25.76
C ILE A 54 -4.50 21.92 -25.20
N ASP A 55 -4.87 22.73 -24.20
CA ASP A 55 -3.98 23.67 -23.55
C ASP A 55 -3.87 23.33 -22.06
N TYR A 56 -2.65 23.20 -21.54
CA TYR A 56 -2.45 22.96 -20.10
C TYR A 56 -2.76 24.20 -19.27
N THR A 57 -3.46 24.00 -18.15
CA THR A 57 -3.88 25.08 -17.26
C THR A 57 -3.22 25.01 -15.88
N GLY A 58 -2.48 23.95 -15.58
CA GLY A 58 -1.84 23.76 -14.29
C GLY A 58 -0.57 22.91 -14.34
N GLY A 59 -0.04 22.62 -13.15
CA GLY A 59 1.13 21.75 -12.96
C GLY A 59 0.81 20.27 -13.17
N ILE A 60 1.85 19.46 -13.36
CA ILE A 60 1.75 18.00 -13.44
C ILE A 60 1.38 17.45 -12.07
N ILE A 61 0.48 16.47 -12.04
CA ILE A 61 0.11 15.72 -10.85
C ILE A 61 0.55 14.27 -11.09
N TYR A 62 1.20 13.69 -10.07
CA TYR A 62 1.74 12.34 -10.11
C TYR A 62 0.79 11.39 -9.37
N GLY A 63 0.46 10.26 -9.98
CA GLY A 63 -0.26 9.16 -9.34
C GLY A 63 0.67 8.04 -8.91
N SER A 64 0.12 6.88 -8.55
CA SER A 64 0.91 5.67 -8.29
C SER A 64 1.60 5.16 -9.56
N ASP A 65 2.80 4.61 -9.39
CA ASP A 65 3.62 3.93 -10.40
C ASP A 65 3.88 4.73 -11.69
N ASP A 66 3.02 4.55 -12.71
CA ASP A 66 3.22 4.98 -14.09
C ASP A 66 2.20 6.05 -14.54
N PHE A 67 1.40 6.57 -13.62
CA PHE A 67 0.34 7.55 -13.89
C PHE A 67 0.83 9.01 -13.80
N THR A 68 0.57 9.78 -14.85
CA THR A 68 0.69 11.25 -14.87
C THR A 68 -0.62 11.84 -15.31
N GLU A 69 -1.03 12.92 -14.66
CA GLU A 69 -2.14 13.73 -15.11
C GLU A 69 -1.76 15.21 -15.11
N ARG A 70 -2.43 16.00 -15.93
CA ARG A 70 -2.27 17.45 -15.95
C ARG A 70 -3.59 18.15 -16.24
N PRO A 71 -3.96 19.20 -15.47
CA PRO A 71 -5.13 20.01 -15.77
C PRO A 71 -5.02 20.64 -17.16
N ALA A 72 -6.09 20.56 -17.94
CA ALA A 72 -6.12 21.04 -19.30
C ALA A 72 -7.51 21.52 -19.74
N ILE A 73 -7.55 22.37 -20.76
CA ILE A 73 -8.76 22.76 -21.48
C ILE A 73 -8.65 22.21 -22.90
N ALA A 74 -9.68 21.47 -23.33
CA ALA A 74 -9.82 21.04 -24.72
C ALA A 74 -10.75 22.01 -25.47
N THR A 75 -10.25 22.59 -26.56
CA THR A 75 -11.08 23.28 -27.56
C THR A 75 -11.67 22.25 -28.51
N LEU A 76 -12.97 22.31 -28.73
CA LEU A 76 -13.72 21.32 -29.51
C LEU A 76 -14.04 21.84 -30.91
N SER A 77 -14.31 20.91 -31.84
CA SER A 77 -14.56 21.21 -33.26
C SER A 77 -15.84 22.02 -33.52
N ASP A 78 -16.77 22.04 -32.56
CA ASP A 78 -17.99 22.84 -32.60
C ASP A 78 -17.81 24.26 -32.01
N GLY A 79 -16.59 24.61 -31.59
CA GLY A 79 -16.25 25.90 -30.98
C GLY A 79 -16.47 25.96 -29.47
N SER A 80 -16.97 24.89 -28.85
CA SER A 80 -17.09 24.81 -27.39
C SER A 80 -15.75 24.44 -26.73
N TYR A 81 -15.71 24.49 -25.39
CA TYR A 81 -14.54 24.07 -24.61
C TYR A 81 -14.94 23.13 -23.48
N SER A 82 -14.03 22.22 -23.12
CA SER A 82 -14.19 21.29 -22.02
C SER A 82 -13.01 21.39 -21.06
N ARG A 83 -13.29 21.58 -19.76
CA ARG A 83 -12.29 21.54 -18.70
C ARG A 83 -12.11 20.11 -18.19
N GLY A 84 -10.87 19.75 -17.92
CA GLY A 84 -10.56 18.40 -17.51
C GLY A 84 -9.09 18.16 -17.26
N PHE A 85 -8.68 16.92 -17.45
CA PHE A 85 -7.33 16.45 -17.20
C PHE A 85 -6.88 15.58 -18.36
N LEU A 86 -5.69 15.86 -18.86
CA LEU A 86 -5.00 14.94 -19.75
C LEU A 86 -4.23 13.96 -18.88
N GLN A 87 -4.47 12.67 -19.06
CA GLN A 87 -3.91 11.59 -18.26
C GLN A 87 -3.09 10.66 -19.15
N SER A 88 -2.02 10.09 -18.61
CA SER A 88 -1.28 9.01 -19.22
C SER A 88 -0.86 7.93 -18.23
N THR A 89 -0.92 6.67 -18.67
CA THR A 89 -0.45 5.47 -17.95
C THR A 89 0.34 4.56 -18.88
N GLY A 90 0.99 3.52 -18.33
CA GLY A 90 1.74 2.54 -19.11
C GLY A 90 3.14 3.00 -19.52
N ARG A 91 3.70 4.01 -18.86
CA ARG A 91 5.04 4.55 -19.19
C ARG A 91 6.17 3.55 -18.96
N TRP A 92 5.97 2.59 -18.04
CA TRP A 92 6.99 1.66 -17.55
C TRP A 92 6.66 0.20 -17.92
N SER A 93 5.49 -0.04 -18.52
CA SER A 93 5.12 -1.35 -19.05
C SER A 93 5.66 -1.51 -20.47
N ASN A 94 5.98 -2.75 -20.89
CA ASN A 94 6.34 -3.09 -22.27
C ASN A 94 5.16 -2.95 -23.26
N SER A 95 4.15 -2.12 -22.93
CA SER A 95 2.91 -1.91 -23.67
C SER A 95 2.81 -0.48 -24.17
N ASP A 96 1.86 -0.21 -25.07
CA ASP A 96 1.58 1.14 -25.53
C ASP A 96 1.14 2.06 -24.37
N ILE A 97 1.64 3.30 -24.38
CA ILE A 97 1.23 4.35 -23.45
C ILE A 97 -0.24 4.67 -23.70
N HIS A 98 -1.07 4.54 -22.67
CA HIS A 98 -2.47 4.92 -22.74
C HIS A 98 -2.61 6.41 -22.42
N ILE A 99 -3.29 7.16 -23.28
CA ILE A 99 -3.49 8.60 -23.13
C ILE A 99 -4.98 8.88 -23.25
N THR A 100 -5.53 9.62 -22.31
CA THR A 100 -6.95 10.00 -22.31
C THR A 100 -7.14 11.43 -21.83
N PHE A 101 -8.18 12.08 -22.32
CA PHE A 101 -8.68 13.32 -21.72
C PHE A 101 -9.98 13.00 -21.01
N VAL A 102 -9.99 13.24 -19.70
CA VAL A 102 -11.17 13.10 -18.85
C VAL A 102 -11.66 14.48 -18.44
N THR A 103 -12.97 14.68 -18.43
CA THR A 103 -13.61 15.90 -17.92
C THR A 103 -13.49 15.97 -16.39
N GLU A 104 -13.75 17.14 -15.81
CA GLU A 104 -13.77 17.30 -14.35
C GLU A 104 -14.76 16.36 -13.68
N ASP A 105 -15.95 16.17 -14.26
CA ASP A 105 -16.99 15.27 -13.74
C ASP A 105 -16.58 13.81 -13.84
N GLU A 106 -16.01 13.39 -14.97
CA GLU A 106 -15.47 12.03 -15.14
C GLU A 106 -14.33 11.75 -14.16
N ARG A 107 -13.43 12.71 -13.97
CA ARG A 107 -12.31 12.62 -13.02
C ARG A 107 -12.81 12.53 -11.58
N LYS A 108 -13.89 13.23 -11.23
CA LYS A 108 -14.54 13.11 -9.92
C LYS A 108 -15.17 11.73 -9.74
N ALA A 109 -15.89 11.23 -10.75
CA ALA A 109 -16.49 9.90 -10.70
C ALA A 109 -15.45 8.77 -10.60
N GLN A 110 -14.30 8.91 -11.29
CA GLN A 110 -13.17 7.98 -11.18
C GLN A 110 -12.65 7.93 -9.75
N LYS A 111 -12.38 9.09 -9.13
CA LYS A 111 -11.91 9.16 -7.73
C LYS A 111 -12.89 8.54 -6.75
N GLU A 112 -14.18 8.88 -6.86
CA GLU A 112 -15.20 8.30 -5.98
C GLU A 112 -15.29 6.78 -6.13
N LYS A 113 -15.11 6.25 -7.34
CA LYS A 113 -15.08 4.80 -7.59
C LYS A 113 -13.85 4.15 -6.95
N GLU A 114 -12.68 4.74 -7.13
CA GLU A 114 -11.42 4.25 -6.55
C GLU A 114 -11.48 4.23 -5.02
N GLU A 115 -11.98 5.31 -4.40
CA GLU A 115 -12.16 5.40 -2.95
C GLU A 115 -13.11 4.31 -2.43
N ARG A 116 -14.24 4.07 -3.13
CA ARG A 116 -15.17 2.98 -2.75
C ARG A 116 -14.54 1.60 -2.89
N GLU A 117 -13.76 1.37 -3.95
CA GLU A 117 -13.06 0.09 -4.14
C GLU A 117 -11.95 -0.12 -3.11
N GLN A 118 -11.22 0.93 -2.75
CA GLN A 118 -10.22 0.87 -1.68
C GLN A 118 -10.88 0.60 -0.33
N GLN A 119 -11.97 1.31 -0.01
CA GLN A 119 -12.72 1.08 1.21
C GLN A 119 -13.23 -0.36 1.30
N LYS A 120 -13.80 -0.89 0.21
CA LYS A 120 -14.24 -2.28 0.15
C LYS A 120 -13.10 -3.27 0.40
N ARG A 121 -11.92 -3.05 -0.19
CA ARG A 121 -10.74 -3.89 0.07
C ARG A 121 -10.31 -3.85 1.53
N ILE A 122 -10.31 -2.68 2.16
CA ILE A 122 -9.98 -2.52 3.58
C ILE A 122 -10.99 -3.28 4.44
N ASP A 123 -12.27 -3.18 4.14
CA ASP A 123 -13.33 -3.86 4.89
C ASP A 123 -13.28 -5.38 4.70
N ASP A 124 -12.99 -5.86 3.48
CA ASP A 124 -12.78 -7.28 3.21
C ASP A 124 -11.58 -7.84 4.01
N ILE A 125 -10.43 -7.13 4.03
CA ILE A 125 -9.25 -7.51 4.83
C ILE A 125 -9.59 -7.56 6.33
N LYS A 126 -10.31 -6.55 6.84
CA LYS A 126 -10.72 -6.52 8.26
C LYS A 126 -11.63 -7.69 8.61
N ARG A 127 -12.60 -7.99 7.75
CA ARG A 127 -13.52 -9.13 7.96
C ARG A 127 -12.76 -10.45 7.94
N GLU A 128 -11.87 -10.66 6.97
CA GLU A 128 -11.05 -11.88 6.90
C GLU A 128 -10.18 -12.05 8.16
N ALA A 129 -9.56 -10.96 8.63
CA ALA A 129 -8.78 -10.95 9.86
C ALA A 129 -9.64 -11.27 11.09
N GLU A 130 -10.88 -10.75 11.16
CA GLU A 130 -11.82 -11.03 12.25
C GLU A 130 -12.30 -12.49 12.23
N GLU A 131 -12.65 -13.02 11.07
CA GLU A 131 -13.03 -14.43 10.91
C GLU A 131 -11.90 -15.39 11.31
N GLU A 132 -10.66 -15.08 10.91
CA GLU A 132 -9.49 -15.84 11.30
C GLU A 132 -9.22 -15.75 12.81
N SER A 133 -9.33 -14.54 13.39
CA SER A 133 -9.22 -14.32 14.82
C SER A 133 -10.25 -15.15 15.61
N ASN A 134 -11.52 -15.12 15.19
CA ASN A 134 -12.60 -15.90 15.78
C ASN A 134 -12.36 -17.41 15.66
N LYS A 135 -11.83 -17.87 14.53
CA LYS A 135 -11.46 -19.28 14.34
C LYS A 135 -10.35 -19.70 15.30
N ARG A 136 -9.28 -18.92 15.41
CA ARG A 136 -8.17 -19.17 16.34
C ARG A 136 -8.65 -19.16 17.80
N ALA A 137 -9.53 -18.23 18.15
CA ALA A 137 -10.16 -18.16 19.47
C ALA A 137 -10.96 -19.42 19.79
N LYS A 138 -11.78 -19.88 18.85
CA LYS A 138 -12.54 -21.13 19.00
C LYS A 138 -11.62 -22.34 19.14
N GLU A 139 -10.59 -22.46 18.31
CA GLU A 139 -9.61 -23.57 18.37
C GLU A 139 -8.87 -23.61 19.71
N PHE A 140 -8.45 -22.45 20.23
CA PHE A 140 -7.81 -22.33 21.54
C PHE A 140 -8.75 -22.72 22.68
N ASN A 141 -9.95 -22.15 22.71
CA ASN A 141 -10.91 -22.36 23.80
C ASN A 141 -11.49 -23.79 23.82
N THR A 142 -11.54 -24.46 22.67
CA THR A 142 -12.06 -25.84 22.56
C THR A 142 -10.96 -26.91 22.51
N ALA A 143 -9.69 -26.53 22.67
CA ALA A 143 -8.56 -27.44 22.64
C ALA A 143 -8.68 -28.54 23.72
N SER A 144 -8.86 -29.79 23.27
CA SER A 144 -9.05 -30.94 24.17
C SER A 144 -7.84 -31.19 25.08
N ILE A 145 -8.08 -31.37 26.38
CA ILE A 145 -7.05 -31.76 27.37
C ILE A 145 -6.40 -33.11 27.01
N LYS A 146 -7.12 -34.02 26.32
CA LYS A 146 -6.56 -35.31 25.90
C LYS A 146 -5.46 -35.16 24.85
N ARG A 147 -5.64 -34.23 23.90
CA ARG A 147 -4.67 -33.95 22.84
C ARG A 147 -3.57 -33.02 23.33
N TYR A 148 -3.96 -31.94 24.01
CA TYR A 148 -3.06 -30.94 24.57
C TYR A 148 -3.16 -30.97 26.11
N PRO A 149 -2.43 -31.85 26.80
CA PRO A 149 -2.50 -31.96 28.26
C PRO A 149 -1.73 -30.86 29.00
N TYR A 150 -0.86 -30.13 28.31
CA TYR A 150 -0.05 -29.07 28.87
C TYR A 150 -0.37 -27.73 28.21
N GLU A 151 -0.01 -26.66 28.90
CA GLU A 151 -0.12 -25.29 28.43
C GLU A 151 1.17 -24.54 28.79
N ALA A 152 1.79 -23.88 27.82
CA ALA A 152 2.82 -22.90 28.11
C ALA A 152 2.18 -21.54 28.32
N GLU A 153 2.41 -20.93 29.47
CA GLU A 153 2.12 -19.53 29.75
C GLU A 153 3.42 -18.75 29.70
N LEU A 154 3.48 -17.79 28.78
CA LEU A 154 4.63 -16.95 28.50
C LEU A 154 4.28 -15.52 28.89
N PHE A 155 5.11 -14.89 29.71
CA PHE A 155 4.97 -13.47 30.01
C PHE A 155 6.34 -12.81 30.10
N CYS A 156 6.31 -11.53 29.81
CA CYS A 156 7.44 -10.65 30.03
C CYS A 156 7.31 -9.92 31.33
N TYR A 157 8.45 -9.63 31.93
CA TYR A 157 8.48 -8.80 33.11
C TYR A 157 9.73 -7.93 33.13
N ASN A 158 9.61 -6.80 33.82
CA ASN A 158 10.74 -5.92 34.07
C ASN A 158 11.69 -6.58 35.08
N SER A 159 12.97 -6.69 34.74
CA SER A 159 13.96 -7.36 35.58
C SER A 159 14.25 -6.64 36.91
N ARG A 160 13.88 -5.36 37.04
CA ARG A 160 14.17 -4.53 38.22
C ARG A 160 13.03 -4.48 39.21
N ASN A 161 11.79 -4.35 38.73
CA ASN A 161 10.61 -4.19 39.59
C ASN A 161 9.57 -5.32 39.46
N PHE A 162 9.81 -6.29 38.57
CA PHE A 162 8.95 -7.46 38.33
C PHE A 162 7.55 -7.15 37.77
N ASP A 163 7.32 -5.93 37.27
CA ASP A 163 6.08 -5.58 36.58
C ASP A 163 5.93 -6.37 35.28
N LEU A 164 4.73 -6.88 35.02
CA LEU A 164 4.40 -7.60 33.79
C LEU A 164 4.24 -6.62 32.62
N TYR A 165 4.82 -6.96 31.48
CA TYR A 165 4.56 -6.28 30.21
C TYR A 165 3.52 -7.05 29.39
N MET A 166 2.76 -6.33 28.56
CA MET A 166 1.89 -7.00 27.60
C MET A 166 2.75 -7.82 26.64
N SER A 167 2.24 -8.98 26.24
CA SER A 167 3.00 -9.87 25.36
C SER A 167 3.33 -9.23 24.00
N SER A 168 2.49 -8.30 23.53
CA SER A 168 2.72 -7.48 22.33
C SER A 168 3.99 -6.64 22.41
N ASP A 169 4.34 -6.16 23.60
CA ASP A 169 5.47 -5.25 23.79
C ASP A 169 6.82 -5.99 23.75
N CYS A 170 6.77 -7.31 23.87
CA CYS A 170 7.93 -8.16 23.97
C CYS A 170 8.41 -8.80 22.68
N ASN A 171 7.62 -8.72 21.60
CA ASN A 171 7.96 -9.26 20.29
C ASN A 171 8.58 -10.66 20.39
N PHE A 172 7.86 -11.59 21.02
CA PHE A 172 8.32 -12.96 21.14
C PHE A 172 8.34 -13.65 19.77
N SER A 173 9.42 -14.40 19.53
CA SER A 173 9.45 -15.45 18.52
C SER A 173 9.35 -16.79 19.23
N ILE A 174 8.32 -17.55 18.86
CA ILE A 174 8.07 -18.89 19.39
C ILE A 174 8.21 -19.89 18.24
N THR A 175 9.04 -20.91 18.44
CA THR A 175 9.29 -21.96 17.45
C THR A 175 9.22 -23.34 18.10
N GLY A 176 8.90 -24.36 17.30
CA GLY A 176 8.80 -25.76 17.72
C GLY A 176 7.41 -26.35 17.50
N THR A 177 7.07 -27.37 18.29
CA THR A 177 5.78 -28.08 18.19
C THR A 177 4.76 -27.38 19.10
N THR A 178 4.01 -26.44 18.53
CA THR A 178 3.00 -25.65 19.24
C THR A 178 1.59 -26.01 18.78
N GLY A 179 0.66 -26.12 19.72
CA GLY A 179 -0.77 -26.22 19.44
C GLY A 179 -1.44 -24.84 19.33
N PRO A 180 -2.78 -24.79 19.46
CA PRO A 180 -3.54 -23.54 19.49
C PRO A 180 -3.00 -22.56 20.53
N SER A 181 -3.05 -21.25 20.24
CA SER A 181 -2.55 -20.20 21.13
C SER A 181 -3.53 -19.04 21.23
N ASN A 182 -3.39 -18.21 22.28
CA ASN A 182 -4.17 -16.99 22.46
C ASN A 182 -3.57 -15.75 21.77
N LEU A 183 -2.72 -15.92 20.75
CA LEU A 183 -2.08 -14.78 20.06
C LEU A 183 -3.07 -13.81 19.39
N PHE A 184 -4.34 -14.21 19.25
CA PHE A 184 -5.44 -13.34 18.81
C PHE A 184 -5.86 -12.31 19.88
N ASP A 185 -5.56 -12.57 21.16
CA ASP A 185 -5.91 -11.71 22.28
C ASP A 185 -4.72 -10.80 22.61
N THR A 186 -4.70 -9.62 21.99
CA THR A 186 -3.65 -8.62 22.22
C THR A 186 -3.74 -7.95 23.58
N GLN A 187 -4.83 -8.17 24.33
CA GLN A 187 -5.03 -7.60 25.66
C GLN A 187 -4.60 -8.56 26.78
N ALA A 188 -4.29 -9.81 26.43
CA ALA A 188 -3.84 -10.79 27.41
C ALA A 188 -2.46 -10.42 27.99
N PRO A 189 -2.29 -10.47 29.33
CA PRO A 189 -1.01 -10.20 29.98
C PRO A 189 0.03 -11.31 29.70
N SER A 190 -0.41 -12.47 29.22
CA SER A 190 0.43 -13.60 28.87
C SER A 190 0.02 -14.23 27.54
N THR A 191 1.02 -14.71 26.79
CA THR A 191 0.81 -15.59 25.65
C THR A 191 0.70 -17.01 26.14
N ARG A 192 -0.39 -17.69 25.80
CA ARG A 192 -0.73 -19.04 26.22
C ARG A 192 -0.76 -19.94 25.00
N ILE A 193 -0.10 -21.09 25.09
CA ILE A 193 0.06 -22.03 23.98
C ILE A 193 -0.26 -23.42 24.47
N MET A 194 -1.20 -24.08 23.81
CA MET A 194 -1.57 -25.46 24.09
C MET A 194 -0.46 -26.40 23.61
N LEU A 195 -0.05 -27.36 24.43
CA LEU A 195 1.07 -28.25 24.16
C LEU A 195 0.63 -29.72 24.23
N GLU A 196 1.07 -30.52 23.25
CA GLU A 196 0.91 -31.98 23.26
C GLU A 196 1.82 -32.64 24.32
N LYS A 197 1.70 -33.97 24.52
CA LYS A 197 2.52 -34.68 25.51
C LYS A 197 4.02 -34.54 25.28
N ASN A 198 4.41 -34.66 24.00
CA ASN A 198 5.78 -34.50 23.54
C ASN A 198 5.86 -33.12 22.90
N TYR A 199 6.52 -32.19 23.57
CA TYR A 199 6.61 -30.81 23.09
C TYR A 199 8.06 -30.36 23.07
N LYS A 200 8.38 -29.50 22.10
CA LYS A 200 9.62 -28.73 22.05
C LYS A 200 9.23 -27.28 21.81
N LEU A 201 9.56 -26.41 22.75
CA LEU A 201 9.29 -24.99 22.69
C LEU A 201 10.59 -24.22 22.81
N LYS A 202 10.86 -23.37 21.82
CA LYS A 202 11.92 -22.36 21.88
C LYS A 202 11.27 -20.99 21.81
N VAL A 203 11.55 -20.17 22.82
CA VAL A 203 11.07 -18.80 22.94
C VAL A 203 12.26 -17.86 22.96
N MET A 204 12.20 -16.78 22.20
CA MET A 204 13.20 -15.72 22.21
C MET A 204 12.53 -14.37 21.98
N MET A 205 13.16 -13.29 22.45
CA MET A 205 12.73 -11.93 22.10
C MET A 205 13.40 -11.54 20.79
N TYR A 206 12.63 -10.97 19.87
CA TYR A 206 13.15 -10.54 18.57
C TYR A 206 14.03 -9.28 18.71
N THR A 207 13.68 -8.41 19.66
CA THR A 207 14.40 -7.17 19.94
C THR A 207 15.06 -7.25 21.31
N ALA A 208 16.36 -7.04 21.37
CA ALA A 208 17.10 -6.99 22.62
C ALA A 208 16.61 -5.84 23.50
N ASN A 209 16.24 -6.13 24.75
CA ASN A 209 15.86 -5.12 25.74
C ASN A 209 16.49 -5.45 27.12
N PRO A 210 17.47 -4.67 27.60
CA PRO A 210 18.21 -5.00 28.80
C PRO A 210 17.41 -4.97 30.10
N THR A 211 16.22 -4.36 30.08
CA THR A 211 15.35 -4.24 31.25
C THR A 211 14.21 -5.25 31.26
N ILE A 212 14.03 -6.04 30.20
CA ILE A 212 12.93 -6.98 30.08
C ILE A 212 13.47 -8.42 30.08
N ASN A 213 12.89 -9.24 30.94
CA ASN A 213 13.09 -10.68 30.99
C ASN A 213 11.80 -11.39 30.59
N MET A 214 11.93 -12.69 30.31
CA MET A 214 10.83 -13.55 29.93
C MET A 214 10.76 -14.77 30.84
N ARG A 215 9.55 -15.22 31.14
CA ARG A 215 9.30 -16.46 31.87
C ARG A 215 8.35 -17.31 31.06
N VAL A 216 8.63 -18.62 31.04
CA VAL A 216 7.71 -19.62 30.49
C VAL A 216 7.39 -20.59 31.61
N ASN A 217 6.11 -20.66 31.97
CA ASN A 217 5.55 -21.68 32.85
C ASN A 217 4.89 -22.76 32.01
N ILE A 218 5.20 -24.01 32.27
CA ILE A 218 4.41 -25.13 31.77
C ILE A 218 3.43 -25.54 32.84
N ILE A 219 2.15 -25.52 32.49
CA ILE A 219 1.02 -25.81 33.37
C ILE A 219 0.39 -27.12 32.91
N SER A 220 0.17 -28.04 33.85
CA SER A 220 -0.65 -29.21 33.62
C SER A 220 -2.12 -28.78 33.53
N ARG A 221 -2.76 -28.98 32.37
CA ARG A 221 -4.17 -28.59 32.20
C ARG A 221 -5.15 -29.45 32.98
N SER A 222 -4.75 -30.65 33.39
CA SER A 222 -5.57 -31.52 34.24
C SER A 222 -5.57 -31.12 35.71
N SER A 223 -4.48 -30.51 36.21
CA SER A 223 -4.32 -30.16 37.62
C SER A 223 -4.26 -28.65 37.89
N GLY A 224 -4.07 -27.83 36.86
CA GLY A 224 -3.84 -26.39 36.98
C GLY A 224 -2.48 -26.02 37.58
N LYS A 225 -1.61 -26.99 37.86
CA LYS A 225 -0.33 -26.74 38.53
C LYS A 225 0.77 -26.46 37.52
N VAL A 226 1.62 -25.50 37.85
CA VAL A 226 2.91 -25.28 37.18
C VAL A 226 3.79 -26.50 37.45
N ILE A 227 4.21 -27.19 36.39
CA ILE A 227 5.06 -28.39 36.46
C ILE A 227 6.53 -28.08 36.17
N THR A 228 6.80 -27.05 35.38
CA THR A 228 8.14 -26.52 35.17
C THR A 228 8.07 -25.04 34.82
N SER A 229 9.08 -24.29 35.23
CA SER A 229 9.23 -22.88 34.91
C SER A 229 10.66 -22.64 34.44
N LYS A 230 10.82 -21.81 33.42
CA LYS A 230 12.14 -21.38 32.97
C LYS A 230 12.14 -19.90 32.71
N ASP A 231 13.17 -19.25 33.23
CA ASP A 231 13.46 -17.85 32.99
C ASP A 231 14.46 -17.70 31.85
N GLY A 232 14.27 -16.64 31.09
CA GLY A 232 15.13 -16.19 30.01
C GLY A 232 15.35 -14.69 30.15
N ASN A 233 16.48 -14.23 29.65
CA ASN A 233 16.76 -12.82 29.54
C ASN A 233 16.76 -12.42 28.07
N TYR A 234 16.84 -11.12 27.80
CA TYR A 234 16.84 -10.59 26.43
C TYR A 234 17.98 -11.06 25.51
N PHE A 235 19.02 -11.72 26.02
CA PHE A 235 20.09 -12.33 25.21
C PHE A 235 19.92 -13.84 25.00
N ASN A 236 19.10 -14.51 25.83
CA ASN A 236 18.98 -15.95 25.85
C ASN A 236 17.61 -16.40 25.35
N SER A 237 17.61 -17.41 24.48
CA SER A 237 16.39 -18.15 24.18
C SER A 237 16.06 -19.11 25.32
N ILE A 238 14.79 -19.18 25.71
CA ILE A 238 14.28 -20.26 26.54
C ILE A 238 14.05 -21.47 25.64
N PHE A 239 14.62 -22.61 26.03
CA PHE A 239 14.28 -23.91 25.46
C PHE A 239 13.67 -24.81 26.53
N ILE A 240 12.47 -25.33 26.30
CA ILE A 240 11.78 -26.29 27.18
C ILE A 240 11.26 -27.43 26.31
N ALA A 241 11.47 -28.66 26.76
CA ALA A 241 10.96 -29.85 26.11
C ALA A 241 10.57 -30.91 27.15
N ASN A 242 9.70 -31.83 26.74
CA ASN A 242 9.31 -33.03 27.47
C ASN A 242 9.28 -34.22 26.49
#